data_AF-A0A2J6Q5F9-F1
#
_entry.id   AF-A0A2J6Q5F9-F1
#
_cell.length_a   1.000
_cell.length_b   1.000
_cell.length_c   1.000
_cell.angle_alpha   90.00
_cell.angle_beta   90.00
_cell.angle_gamma   90.00
#
_symmetry.space_group_name_H-M   'P 1'
#
loop_
_entity.id
_entity.type
_entity.pdbx_description
1 polymer ?
#
loop_
_entity_poly.entity_id
_entity_poly.type
_entity_poly.pdbx_seq_one_letter_code
_entity_poly.pdbx_strand_id
1 'polypeptide(L)' 'QETENKLFQLKQGTDSLPIFTTKFEYILYKANSQNWPDINKISSFRNSLNSTLYSRLV' A
#
# COMPACT_ATOMS: atom_id res chain seq x y z
N GLN A 1 6.72 -15.16 0.73
CA GLN A 1 6.67 -14.52 -0.59
C GLN A 1 5.26 -14.40 -1.20
N GLU A 2 4.19 -14.95 -0.61
CA GLU A 2 2.84 -14.80 -1.19
C GLU A 2 2.12 -13.50 -0.77
N THR A 3 2.31 -13.06 0.48
CA THR A 3 1.65 -11.84 1.00
C THR A 3 2.27 -10.55 0.49
N GLU A 4 3.59 -10.52 0.26
CA GLU A 4 4.26 -9.39 -0.40
C GLU A 4 3.72 -9.18 -1.82
N ASN A 5 3.50 -10.27 -2.58
CA ASN A 5 2.88 -10.20 -3.90
C ASN A 5 1.45 -9.62 -3.86
N LYS A 6 0.65 -10.01 -2.85
CA LYS A 6 -0.70 -9.44 -2.65
C LYS A 6 -0.65 -7.93 -2.34
N LEU A 7 0.41 -7.48 -1.68
CA LEU A 7 0.63 -6.08 -1.34
C LEU A 7 1.01 -5.24 -2.57
N PHE A 8 1.87 -5.77 -3.45
CA PHE A 8 2.21 -5.15 -4.73
C PHE A 8 1.05 -5.10 -5.73
N GLN A 9 0.13 -6.05 -5.64
CA GLN A 9 -1.08 -6.08 -6.48
C GLN A 9 -2.21 -5.21 -5.94
N LEU A 10 -2.13 -4.76 -4.68
CA LEU A 10 -3.13 -3.89 -4.09
C LEU A 10 -3.12 -2.55 -4.84
N LYS A 11 -4.29 -2.09 -5.27
CA LYS A 11 -4.49 -0.77 -5.85
C LYS A 11 -5.66 -0.08 -5.16
N GLN A 12 -5.56 1.23 -4.99
CA GLN A 12 -6.61 2.04 -4.38
C GLN A 12 -7.93 1.96 -5.16
N GLY A 13 -7.88 1.93 -6.49
CA GLY A 13 -9.09 1.89 -7.30
C GLY A 13 -10.06 3.01 -6.92
N THR A 14 -11.32 2.67 -6.64
CA THR A 14 -12.36 3.62 -6.21
C THR A 14 -12.44 3.80 -4.69
N ASP A 15 -11.61 3.11 -3.90
CA ASP A 15 -11.63 3.24 -2.44
C ASP A 15 -11.20 4.65 -2.02
N SER A 16 -11.87 5.17 -0.99
CA SER A 16 -11.40 6.37 -0.30
C SER A 16 -10.05 6.10 0.36
N LEU A 17 -9.21 7.13 0.46
CA LEU A 17 -7.90 7.05 1.10
C LEU A 17 -7.93 6.36 2.48
N PRO A 18 -8.82 6.70 3.43
CA PRO A 18 -8.81 6.04 4.74
C PRO A 18 -9.14 4.54 4.66
N ILE A 19 -10.10 4.15 3.80
CA ILE A 19 -10.46 2.73 3.60
C ILE A 19 -9.27 1.97 3.01
N PHE A 20 -8.59 2.57 2.03
CA PHE A 20 -7.43 1.97 1.40
C PHE A 20 -6.26 1.81 2.37
N THR A 21 -5.96 2.85 3.17
CA THR A 21 -4.89 2.80 4.18
C THR A 21 -5.13 1.67 5.19
N THR A 22 -6.35 1.51 5.72
CA THR A 22 -6.65 0.42 6.65
C THR A 22 -6.48 -0.96 6.01
N LYS A 23 -6.90 -1.15 4.75
CA LYS A 23 -6.68 -2.41 4.03
C LYS A 23 -5.19 -2.70 3.83
N PHE A 24 -4.40 -1.68 3.48
CA PHE A 24 -2.97 -1.78 3.29
C PHE A 24 -2.25 -2.17 4.59
N GLU A 25 -2.57 -1.51 5.70
CA GLU A 25 -2.04 -1.81 7.04
C GLU A 25 -2.39 -3.23 7.49
N TYR A 26 -3.62 -3.68 7.23
CA TYR A 26 -4.05 -5.04 7.55
C TYR A 26 -3.24 -6.10 6.79
N ILE A 27 -2.99 -5.88 5.50
CA ILE A 27 -2.20 -6.80 4.67
C ILE A 27 -0.73 -6.78 5.11
N LEU A 28 -0.17 -5.61 5.43
CA LEU A 28 1.16 -5.48 6.02
C LEU A 28 1.30 -6.28 7.32
N TYR A 29 0.31 -6.17 8.21
CA TYR A 29 0.29 -6.91 9.47
C TYR A 29 0.26 -8.42 9.21
N LYS A 30 -0.63 -8.88 8.31
CA LYS A 30 -0.71 -10.30 7.92
C LYS A 30 0.53 -10.82 7.20
N ALA A 31 1.28 -9.95 6.53
CA ALA A 31 2.52 -10.32 5.86
C ALA A 31 3.69 -10.54 6.83
N ASN A 32 3.48 -10.34 8.14
CA ASN A 32 4.55 -10.30 9.14
C ASN A 32 5.65 -9.31 8.73
N SER A 33 5.26 -8.18 8.13
CA SER A 33 6.16 -7.15 7.59
C SER A 33 6.91 -6.33 8.65
N GLN A 34 7.04 -6.86 9.86
CA GLN A 34 7.81 -6.23 10.94
C GLN A 34 9.29 -6.02 10.54
N ASN A 35 9.79 -6.84 9.61
CA ASN A 35 11.14 -6.71 9.02
C ASN A 35 11.17 -5.94 7.69
N TRP A 36 10.04 -5.39 7.22
CA TRP A 36 10.04 -4.68 5.95
C TRP A 36 10.52 -3.24 6.14
N PRO A 37 11.52 -2.76 5.37
CA PRO A 37 12.00 -1.39 5.50
C PRO A 37 10.89 -0.38 5.24
N ASP A 38 10.82 0.68 6.03
CA ASP A 38 9.77 1.70 5.89
C ASP A 38 9.79 2.37 4.51
N ILE A 39 10.97 2.50 3.88
CA ILE A 39 11.13 2.98 2.50
C ILE A 39 10.33 2.11 1.52
N ASN A 40 10.34 0.79 1.70
CA ASN A 40 9.61 -0.14 0.82
C ASN A 40 8.11 -0.08 1.06
N LYS A 41 7.68 0.12 2.32
CA LYS A 41 6.26 0.34 2.67
C LYS A 41 5.73 1.61 2.02
N ILE A 42 6.47 2.71 2.16
CA ILE A 42 6.10 4.02 1.59
C ILE A 42 6.06 3.97 0.06
N SER A 43 7.07 3.36 -0.57
CA SER A 43 7.11 3.19 -2.02
C SER A 43 5.94 2.34 -2.53
N SER A 44 5.67 1.20 -1.88
CA SER A 44 4.55 0.33 -2.22
C SER A 44 3.20 1.01 -2.05
N PHE A 45 3.03 1.78 -0.96
CA PHE A 45 1.83 2.58 -0.72
C PHE A 45 1.63 3.63 -1.82
N ARG A 46 2.66 4.40 -2.14
CA ARG A 46 2.59 5.43 -3.20
C ARG A 46 2.27 4.84 -4.58
N ASN A 47 2.88 3.72 -4.93
CA ASN A 47 2.66 3.04 -6.21
C ASN A 47 1.25 2.42 -6.33
N SER A 48 0.61 2.12 -5.20
CA SER A 48 -0.73 1.55 -5.16
C SER A 48 -1.84 2.61 -5.10
N LEU A 49 -1.51 3.86 -4.77
CA LEU A 49 -2.43 4.99 -4.84
C LEU A 49 -2.82 5.31 -6.29
N ASN A 50 -4.02 5.86 -6.44
CA ASN A 50 -4.51 6.25 -7.75
C ASN A 50 -3.73 7.47 -8.30
N SER A 51 -3.39 7.46 -9.60
CA SER A 51 -2.50 8.46 -10.23
C SER A 51 -2.97 9.90 -10.04
N THR A 52 -4.28 10.11 -9.88
CA THR A 52 -4.90 11.41 -9.60
C THR A 52 -4.49 12.01 -8.26
N LEU A 53 -4.14 11.18 -7.27
CA LEU A 53 -3.62 11.62 -5.96
C LEU A 53 -2.10 11.74 -5.97
N TYR A 54 -1.41 10.94 -6.79
CA TYR A 54 0.04 11.05 -7.02
C TYR A 54 0.43 12.46 -7.50
N SER A 55 -0.39 13.08 -8.35
CA SER A 55 -0.15 14.45 -8.86
C SER A 55 -0.28 15.56 -7.81
N ARG A 56 -0.82 15.29 -6.62
CA ARG A 56 -1.00 16.29 -5.54
C ARG A 56 0.04 16.17 -4.41
N LEU A 57 0.94 15.19 -4.49
CA LEU A 57 1.98 14.90 -3.50
C LEU A 57 3.39 15.35 -3.94
N VAL A 58 3.47 16.19 -4.99
CA VAL A 58 4.70 16.87 -5.44
C VAL A 58 4.87 18.18 -4.68
#